data_AF-A0A953XZ26-F1
#
_entry.id   AF-A0A953XZ26-F1
#
_cell.length_a   1.000
_cell.length_b   1.000
_cell.length_c   1.000
_cell.angle_alpha   90.00
_cell.angle_beta   90.00
_cell.angle_gamma   90.00
#
_symmetry.space_group_name_H-M   'P 1'
#
loop_
_entity.id
_entity.type
_entity.pdbx_description
1 polymer ?
#
loop_
_entity_poly.entity_id
_entity_poly.type
_entity_poly.pdbx_seq_one_letter_code
_entity_poly.pdbx_strand_id
1 'polypeptide(L)'
;MDDFYELQSTDGRARAGVLHTDHGSVETPVFMAVGTQGSVKGVTPDQLRDCNVGVVLGNTYHLMVRPGDDVVAELGGLHEMTRWRGPML
;
A
#
# COMPACT_ATOMS: atom_id res chain seq x y z
N MET A 1 20.61 -6.66 -8.54
CA MET A 1 19.15 -6.80 -8.65
C MET A 1 18.73 -6.97 -7.21
N ASP A 2 18.44 -5.86 -6.54
CA ASP A 2 18.16 -5.89 -5.10
C ASP A 2 16.93 -6.78 -4.88
N ASP A 3 17.05 -7.75 -3.97
CA ASP A 3 16.01 -8.73 -3.75
C ASP A 3 14.76 -8.03 -3.23
N PHE A 4 13.72 -7.98 -4.06
CA PHE A 4 12.39 -7.45 -3.73
C PHE A 4 11.79 -8.08 -2.45
N TYR A 5 12.24 -9.28 -2.08
CA TYR A 5 11.78 -9.99 -0.90
C TYR A 5 12.93 -10.71 -0.19
N GLU A 6 13.12 -10.40 1.09
CA GLU A 6 14.05 -11.07 1.99
C GLU A 6 13.30 -12.09 2.86
N LEU A 7 13.65 -13.38 2.79
CA LEU A 7 13.10 -14.40 3.70
C LEU A 7 13.93 -14.44 4.98
N GLN A 8 13.30 -14.18 6.14
CA GLN A 8 13.99 -14.14 7.43
C GLN A 8 13.86 -15.45 8.22
N SER A 9 12.68 -16.07 8.22
CA SER A 9 12.45 -17.33 8.94
C SER A 9 11.28 -18.13 8.39
N THR A 10 11.24 -19.42 8.74
CA THR A 10 10.19 -20.36 8.35
C THR A 10 9.81 -21.29 9.49
N ASP A 11 8.53 -21.62 9.60
CA ASP A 11 8.02 -22.69 10.45
C ASP A 11 6.99 -23.52 9.66
N GLY A 12 7.39 -24.72 9.25
CA GLY A 12 6.61 -25.55 8.32
C GLY A 12 6.34 -24.83 7.00
N ARG A 13 5.08 -24.42 6.76
CA ARG A 13 4.68 -23.63 5.57
C ARG A 13 4.60 -22.12 5.84
N ALA A 14 4.68 -21.69 7.09
CA ALA A 14 4.68 -20.28 7.46
C ALA A 14 6.03 -19.65 7.13
N ARG A 15 6.00 -18.38 6.71
CA ARG A 15 7.17 -17.62 6.28
C ARG A 15 7.08 -16.23 6.88
N ALA A 16 8.16 -15.77 7.50
CA ALA A 16 8.36 -14.38 7.87
C ALA A 16 9.50 -13.80 7.04
N GLY A 17 9.31 -12.58 6.55
CA GLY A 17 10.27 -11.93 5.67
C GLY A 17 9.90 -10.48 5.40
N VAL A 18 10.72 -9.78 4.64
CA VAL A 18 10.56 -8.34 4.38
C VAL A 18 10.39 -8.11 2.88
N LEU A 19 9.33 -7.40 2.51
CA LEU A 19 9.12 -6.89 1.15
C LEU A 19 9.77 -5.51 1.04
N HIS A 20 10.67 -5.32 0.08
CA HIS A 20 11.30 -4.02 -0.16
C HIS A 20 10.61 -3.32 -1.33
N THR A 21 10.15 -2.08 -1.09
CA THR A 21 9.56 -1.22 -2.12
C THR A 21 10.23 0.15 -2.09
N ASP A 22 10.10 0.91 -3.17
CA ASP A 22 10.59 2.29 -3.24
C ASP A 22 9.95 3.22 -2.19
N HIS A 23 8.79 2.82 -1.63
CA HIS A 23 8.02 3.59 -0.65
C HIS A 23 8.10 3.01 0.77
N GLY A 24 9.08 2.14 1.02
CA GLY A 24 9.33 1.55 2.33
C GLY A 24 9.33 0.02 2.31
N SER A 25 9.76 -0.56 3.43
CA SER A 25 9.80 -2.01 3.62
C SER A 25 8.61 -2.49 4.45
N VAL A 26 8.16 -3.72 4.21
CA VAL A 26 6.98 -4.31 4.85
C VAL A 26 7.31 -5.70 5.38
N GLU A 27 7.13 -5.92 6.68
CA GLU A 27 7.22 -7.25 7.27
C GLU A 27 6.03 -8.11 6.85
N THR A 28 6.31 -9.34 6.45
CA THR A 28 5.34 -10.36 6.07
C THR A 28 5.31 -11.45 7.14
N PRO A 29 4.15 -12.05 7.46
CA PRO A 29 2.83 -11.83 6.84
C PRO A 29 2.19 -10.48 7.24
N VAL A 30 1.58 -9.80 6.27
CA VAL A 30 0.95 -8.48 6.45
C VAL A 30 -0.53 -8.52 6.09
N PHE A 31 -1.35 -7.79 6.85
CA PHE A 31 -2.72 -7.47 6.47
C PHE A 31 -2.77 -6.13 5.74
N MET A 32 -3.45 -6.06 4.59
CA MET A 32 -3.51 -4.86 3.76
C MET A 32 -4.87 -4.16 3.90
N ALA A 33 -4.87 -2.88 4.26
CA ALA A 33 -6.10 -2.10 4.33
C ALA A 33 -6.59 -1.72 2.93
N VAL A 34 -7.88 -1.91 2.63
CA VAL A 34 -8.43 -1.70 1.28
C VAL A 34 -9.01 -0.29 1.12
N GLY A 35 -8.43 0.49 0.20
CA GLY A 35 -8.93 1.77 -0.28
C GLY A 35 -9.70 1.62 -1.60
N THR A 36 -11.02 1.84 -1.58
CA THR A 36 -11.88 1.61 -2.76
C THR A 36 -12.07 2.86 -3.63
N GLN A 37 -11.72 4.05 -3.15
CA GLN A 37 -11.89 5.35 -3.84
C GLN A 37 -10.81 6.35 -3.38
N GLY A 38 -9.53 5.97 -3.46
CA GLY A 38 -8.43 6.83 -2.98
C GLY A 38 -8.45 7.12 -1.47
N SER A 39 -9.26 6.38 -0.71
CA SER A 39 -9.35 6.46 0.75
C SER A 39 -9.81 5.11 1.32
N VAL A 40 -9.32 4.79 2.51
CA VAL A 40 -9.91 3.74 3.35
C VAL A 40 -11.11 4.38 4.06
N LYS A 41 -12.31 3.84 3.83
CA LYS A 41 -13.55 4.48 4.30
C LYS A 41 -13.57 4.59 5.84
N GLY A 42 -13.76 5.81 6.33
CA GLY A 42 -13.89 6.09 7.77
C GLY A 42 -12.58 6.16 8.55
N VAL A 43 -11.42 6.09 7.88
CA VAL A 43 -10.11 6.09 8.52
C VAL A 43 -9.18 7.08 7.82
N THR A 44 -8.50 7.94 8.57
CA THR A 44 -7.50 8.86 8.02
C THR A 44 -6.18 8.14 7.75
N PRO A 45 -5.31 8.65 6.85
CA PRO A 45 -3.98 8.09 6.64
C PRO A 45 -3.14 7.98 7.93
N ASP A 46 -3.29 8.93 8.86
CA ASP A 46 -2.58 8.89 10.13
C ASP A 46 -3.09 7.75 11.03
N GLN A 47 -4.40 7.50 11.07
CA GLN A 47 -4.95 6.34 11.79
C GLN A 47 -4.47 5.00 11.19
N LEU A 48 -4.24 4.92 9.87
CA LEU A 48 -3.65 3.73 9.25
C LEU A 48 -2.20 3.52 9.69
N ARG A 49 -1.43 4.61 9.81
CA ARG A 49 -0.06 4.55 10.35
C ARG A 49 -0.05 4.13 11.81
N ASP A 50 -0.93 4.70 12.63
CA ASP A 50 -1.07 4.35 14.05
C ASP A 50 -1.47 2.88 14.25
N CYS A 51 -2.25 2.31 13.33
CA CYS A 51 -2.61 0.88 13.31
C CYS A 51 -1.49 -0.04 12.77
N ASN A 52 -0.31 0.51 12.46
CA ASN A 52 0.82 -0.21 11.88
C ASN A 52 0.48 -0.93 10.57
N VAL A 53 -0.35 -0.31 9.72
CA VAL A 53 -0.67 -0.84 8.39
C VAL A 53 0.56 -0.72 7.49
N GLY A 54 1.11 -1.87 7.08
CA GLY A 54 2.30 -1.93 6.25
C GLY A 54 2.07 -1.64 4.76
N VAL A 55 0.87 -1.93 4.23
CA VAL A 55 0.49 -1.70 2.82
C VAL A 55 -0.98 -1.30 2.73
N VAL A 56 -1.28 -0.33 1.86
CA VAL A 56 -2.66 -0.02 1.45
C VAL A 56 -2.93 -0.58 0.06
N LEU A 57 -4.06 -1.27 -0.12
CA LEU A 57 -4.52 -1.73 -1.43
C LEU A 57 -5.42 -0.66 -2.05
N GLY A 58 -5.00 -0.05 -3.16
CA GLY A 58 -5.76 0.93 -3.93
C GLY A 58 -6.49 0.27 -5.10
N ASN A 59 -7.83 0.24 -5.06
CA ASN A 59 -8.59 -0.31 -6.20
C ASN A 59 -8.58 0.67 -7.39
N THR A 60 -7.84 0.32 -8.43
CA THR A 60 -7.66 1.14 -9.64
C THR A 60 -8.90 1.23 -10.52
N TYR A 61 -9.82 0.25 -10.46
CA TYR A 61 -11.04 0.26 -11.28
C TYR A 61 -11.88 1.51 -11.02
N HIS A 62 -12.07 1.82 -9.75
CA HIS A 62 -12.88 2.96 -9.35
C HIS A 62 -12.25 4.29 -9.73
N LEU A 63 -10.93 4.41 -9.54
CA LEU A 63 -10.15 5.61 -9.84
C LEU A 63 -10.08 5.88 -11.34
N MET A 64 -10.01 4.84 -12.16
CA MET A 64 -10.07 4.95 -13.63
C MET A 64 -11.43 5.47 -14.11
N VAL A 65 -12.54 5.06 -13.48
CA VAL A 65 -13.88 5.52 -13.88
C VAL A 65 -14.13 6.96 -13.40
N ARG A 66 -13.72 7.30 -12.19
CA ARG A 66 -13.70 8.66 -11.63
C ARG A 66 -12.65 8.72 -10.51
N PRO A 67 -11.70 9.67 -10.52
CA PRO A 67 -11.65 10.88 -11.35
C PRO A 67 -11.08 10.69 -12.77
N GLY A 68 -10.54 9.51 -13.11
CA GLY A 68 -9.77 9.27 -14.34
C GLY A 68 -8.28 9.28 -14.07
N ASP A 69 -7.52 8.49 -14.82
CA ASP A 69 -6.06 8.35 -14.69
C ASP A 69 -5.29 9.64 -15.05
N ASP A 70 -5.75 10.38 -16.06
CA ASP A 70 -5.18 11.70 -16.40
C ASP A 70 -5.22 12.66 -15.20
N VAL A 71 -6.35 12.72 -14.49
CA VAL A 71 -6.52 13.57 -13.31
C VAL A 71 -5.64 13.09 -12.16
N VAL A 72 -5.52 11.76 -11.97
CA VAL A 72 -4.60 11.20 -10.96
C VAL A 72 -3.15 11.61 -11.26
N ALA A 73 -2.75 11.56 -12.54
CA ALA A 73 -1.40 11.96 -12.95
C ALA A 73 -1.15 13.46 -12.74
N GLU A 74 -2.11 14.32 -13.11
CA GLU A 74 -2.04 15.78 -12.87
C GLU A 74 -1.93 16.12 -11.37
N LEU A 75 -2.57 15.33 -10.50
CA LEU A 75 -2.50 15.49 -9.04
C LEU A 75 -1.20 14.95 -8.41
N GLY A 76 -0.25 14.46 -9.21
CA GLY A 76 1.04 13.94 -8.72
C GLY A 76 1.05 12.45 -8.41
N GLY A 77 0.07 11.70 -8.92
CA GLY A 77 -0.05 10.26 -8.72
C GLY A 77 -0.87 9.84 -7.49
N LEU A 78 -1.01 8.54 -7.29
CA LEU A 78 -1.86 7.96 -6.24
C LEU A 78 -1.39 8.33 -4.82
N HIS A 79 -0.09 8.31 -4.56
CA HIS A 79 0.46 8.66 -3.25
C HIS A 79 0.11 10.09 -2.83
N GLU A 80 0.28 11.07 -3.73
CA GLU A 80 -0.05 12.47 -3.44
C GLU A 80 -1.56 12.68 -3.33
N MET A 81 -2.35 12.09 -4.23
CA MET A 81 -3.81 12.18 -4.20
C MET A 81 -4.40 11.61 -2.90
N THR A 82 -3.89 10.45 -2.44
CA THR A 82 -4.39 9.78 -1.21
C THR A 82 -3.69 10.26 0.06
N ARG A 83 -2.61 11.06 -0.07
CA ARG A 83 -1.69 11.44 1.00
C ARG A 83 -1.06 10.25 1.75
N TRP A 84 -1.12 9.07 1.15
CA TRP A 84 -0.43 7.89 1.64
C TRP A 84 1.00 7.89 1.10
N ARG A 85 1.99 7.85 1.99
CA ARG A 85 3.42 7.87 1.62
C ARG A 85 4.10 6.50 1.78
N GLY A 86 3.35 5.49 2.22
CA GLY A 86 3.87 4.14 2.40
C GLY A 86 3.67 3.28 1.15
N PRO A 87 3.99 1.98 1.27
CA PRO A 87 3.76 1.01 0.21
C PRO A 87 2.28 0.92 -0.17
N MET A 88 2.00 0.83 -1.46
CA MET A 88 0.65 0.71 -2.03
C MET A 88 0.62 -0.44 -3.05
N LEU A 89 -0.49 -1.18 -3.09
CA LEU A 89 -0.76 -2.26 -4.06
C LEU A 89 -2.01 -1.98 -4.88
#